data_AF-A0A847H718-F1
#
_entry.id   AF-A0A847H718-F1
#
_cell.length_a   1.000
_cell.length_b   1.000
_cell.length_c   1.000
_cell.angle_alpha   90.00
_cell.angle_beta   90.00
_cell.angle_gamma   90.00
#
_symmetry.space_group_name_H-M   'P 1'
#
loop_
_entity.id
_entity.type
_entity.pdbx_description
1 polymer ?
#
loop_
_entity_poly.entity_id
_entity_poly.type
_entity_poly.pdbx_seq_one_letter_code
_entity_poly.pdbx_strand_id
1 'polypeptide(L)'
;MDREQAVKIILEKRFGDVSPENIPNLLEINTFVSDDNDESAMGIGVQLVISEGESVINEEYQVNPDGIVFSWGNTPVIDDRSLKHRF
;
A
#
# COMPACT_ATOMS: atom_id res chain seq x y z
N MET A 1 13.85 8.22 8.83
CA MET A 1 13.40 7.73 7.52
C MET A 1 12.38 8.72 6.97
N ASP A 2 12.45 9.05 5.69
CA ASP A 2 11.47 9.91 5.01
C ASP A 2 10.47 9.09 4.17
N ARG A 3 9.43 9.76 3.66
CA ARG A 3 8.34 9.12 2.90
C ARG A 3 8.82 8.50 1.60
N GLU A 4 9.79 9.12 0.94
CA GLU A 4 10.33 8.64 -0.33
C GLU A 4 11.12 7.34 -0.13
N GLN A 5 11.91 7.26 0.94
CA GLN A 5 12.60 6.03 1.34
C GLN A 5 11.64 4.89 1.65
N ALA A 6 10.56 5.17 2.40
CA ALA A 6 9.54 4.16 2.71
C ALA A 6 8.91 3.59 1.43
N VAL A 7 8.54 4.45 0.48
CA VAL A 7 8.00 4.02 -0.82
C VAL A 7 9.01 3.16 -1.57
N LYS A 8 10.28 3.57 -1.67
CA LYS A 8 11.31 2.78 -2.37
C LYS A 8 11.47 1.38 -1.77
N ILE A 9 11.49 1.27 -0.45
CA ILE A 9 11.56 -0.03 0.25
C ILE A 9 10.37 -0.92 -0.13
N ILE A 10 9.15 -0.37 -0.16
CA ILE A 10 7.96 -1.13 -0.52
C ILE A 10 8.02 -1.58 -1.98
N LEU A 11 8.35 -0.68 -2.91
CA LEU A 11 8.39 -1.01 -4.33
C LEU A 11 9.47 -2.07 -4.62
N GLU A 12 10.66 -1.91 -4.04
CA GLU A 12 11.76 -2.88 -4.18
C GLU A 12 11.35 -4.26 -3.67
N LYS A 13 10.71 -4.32 -2.48
CA LYS A 13 10.29 -5.60 -1.89
C LYS A 13 9.11 -6.25 -2.63
N ARG A 14 8.17 -5.44 -3.15
CA ARG A 14 6.93 -5.95 -3.75
C ARG A 14 7.08 -6.29 -5.24
N PHE A 15 7.86 -5.51 -5.97
CA PHE A 15 7.99 -5.59 -7.42
C PHE A 15 9.43 -5.83 -7.90
N GLY A 16 10.43 -5.73 -7.03
CA GLY A 16 11.83 -5.84 -7.42
C GLY A 16 12.37 -4.60 -8.14
N ASP A 17 11.63 -3.49 -8.12
CA ASP A 17 11.99 -2.20 -8.74
C ASP A 17 11.64 -1.06 -7.80
N VAL A 18 12.41 0.02 -7.82
CA VAL A 18 12.20 1.23 -7.00
C VAL A 18 11.45 2.33 -7.73
N SER A 19 11.31 2.21 -9.05
CA SER A 19 10.72 3.21 -9.93
C SER A 19 9.25 2.90 -10.21
N PRO A 20 8.30 3.72 -9.74
CA PRO A 20 6.86 3.50 -9.96
C PRO A 20 6.48 3.35 -11.43
N GLU A 21 7.13 4.13 -12.31
CA GLU A 21 6.92 4.15 -13.75
C GLU A 21 7.24 2.83 -14.47
N ASN A 22 8.05 1.97 -13.85
CA ASN A 22 8.38 0.66 -14.37
C ASN A 22 7.38 -0.42 -13.94
N ILE A 23 6.41 -0.09 -13.08
CA ILE A 23 5.44 -1.03 -12.52
C ILE A 23 4.12 -0.86 -13.28
N PRO A 24 3.84 -1.67 -14.30
CA PRO A 24 2.77 -1.42 -15.28
C PRO A 24 1.36 -1.47 -14.69
N ASN A 25 1.19 -2.13 -13.54
CA ASN A 25 -0.08 -2.30 -12.86
C ASN A 25 -0.24 -1.38 -11.64
N LEU A 26 0.74 -0.54 -11.32
CA LEU A 26 0.65 0.41 -10.22
C LEU A 26 -0.07 1.67 -10.70
N LEU A 27 -1.21 1.97 -10.08
CA LEU A 27 -2.05 3.10 -10.43
C LEU A 27 -1.71 4.33 -9.59
N GLU A 28 -1.50 4.13 -8.28
CA GLU A 28 -1.29 5.23 -7.33
C GLU A 28 -0.47 4.75 -6.12
N ILE A 29 0.28 5.68 -5.54
CA ILE A 29 1.00 5.49 -4.27
C ILE A 29 0.58 6.61 -3.32
N ASN A 30 0.01 6.23 -2.19
CA ASN A 30 -0.36 7.14 -1.12
C ASN A 30 0.53 6.92 0.10
N THR A 31 0.92 8.00 0.78
CA THR A 31 1.73 7.93 2.00
C THR A 31 1.06 8.70 3.13
N PHE A 32 1.04 8.10 4.32
CA PHE A 32 0.47 8.71 5.52
C PHE A 32 1.37 8.45 6.73
N VAL A 33 1.26 9.32 7.73
CA VAL A 33 1.94 9.15 9.03
C VAL A 33 0.85 8.81 10.02
N SER A 34 0.98 7.68 10.72
CA SER A 34 0.07 7.35 11.81
C SER A 34 0.45 8.25 13.00
N ASP A 35 -0.44 9.17 13.37
CA ASP A 35 -0.33 10.05 14.53
C ASP A 35 -0.87 9.37 15.81
N ASP A 36 -1.03 8.04 15.82
CA ASP A 36 -1.56 7.36 17.00
C ASP A 36 -0.54 7.41 18.13
N ASN A 37 -0.96 8.00 19.25
CA ASN A 37 -0.30 8.04 20.56
C ASN A 37 -0.10 6.65 21.20
N ASP A 38 -0.24 5.57 20.44
CA ASP A 38 0.03 4.21 20.86
C ASP A 38 1.47 3.86 20.46
N GLU A 39 2.32 3.60 21.46
CA GLU A 39 3.79 3.44 21.38
C GLU A 39 4.30 2.33 20.43
N SER A 40 3.42 1.67 19.65
CA SER A 40 3.75 0.46 18.91
C SER A 40 3.89 0.62 17.39
N ALA A 41 3.65 1.80 16.81
CA ALA A 41 3.69 1.94 15.34
C ALA A 41 4.21 3.29 14.84
N MET A 42 5.37 3.75 15.35
CA MET A 42 6.08 4.89 14.77
C MET A 42 6.65 4.52 13.40
N GLY A 43 5.85 4.62 12.33
CA GLY A 43 6.25 4.27 10.97
C GLY A 43 5.48 5.04 9.91
N ILE A 44 5.99 5.02 8.68
CA ILE A 44 5.35 5.62 7.52
C ILE A 44 4.44 4.59 6.88
N GLY A 45 3.14 4.91 6.81
CA GLY A 45 2.17 4.15 6.05
C GLY A 45 2.31 4.42 4.56
N VAL A 46 2.31 3.35 3.76
CA VAL A 46 2.34 3.37 2.30
C VAL A 46 1.17 2.53 1.79
N GLN A 47 0.27 3.13 1.04
CA GLN A 47 -0.81 2.44 0.34
C GLN A 47 -0.48 2.37 -1.15
N LEU A 48 -0.56 1.17 -1.73
CA LEU A 48 -0.42 0.92 -3.15
C LEU A 48 -1.80 0.62 -3.74
N VAL A 49 -2.16 1.34 -4.80
CA VAL A 49 -3.36 1.05 -5.60
C VAL A 49 -2.91 0.32 -6.85
N ILE A 50 -3.30 -0.94 -6.99
CA ILE A 50 -2.81 -1.85 -8.04
C ILE A 50 -3.98 -2.36 -8.88
N SER A 51 -3.81 -2.40 -10.20
CA SER A 51 -4.73 -3.07 -11.11
C SER A 51 -4.37 -4.55 -11.25
N GLU A 52 -5.31 -5.44 -10.91
CA GLU A 52 -5.21 -6.87 -11.20
C GLU A 52 -6.39 -7.29 -12.09
N GLY A 53 -6.13 -7.37 -13.41
CA GLY A 53 -7.15 -7.72 -14.39
C GLY A 53 -8.26 -6.66 -14.47
N GLU A 54 -9.50 -7.06 -14.19
CA GLU A 54 -10.64 -6.13 -14.13
C GLU A 54 -10.83 -5.46 -12.76
N SER A 55 -10.02 -5.81 -11.77
CA SER A 55 -10.16 -5.37 -10.38
C SER A 55 -9.06 -4.38 -9.98
N VAL A 56 -9.39 -3.56 -8.98
CA VAL A 56 -8.45 -2.65 -8.31
C VAL A 56 -8.29 -3.12 -6.87
N ILE A 57 -7.05 -3.30 -6.44
CA ILE A 57 -6.67 -3.78 -5.11
C ILE A 57 -5.89 -2.67 -4.40
N ASN A 58 -6.18 -2.50 -3.12
CA ASN A 58 -5.44 -1.59 -2.25
C ASN A 58 -4.62 -2.43 -1.27
N GLU A 59 -3.30 -2.32 -1.34
CA GLU A 59 -2.38 -2.94 -0.39
C GLU A 59 -1.83 -1.87 0.54
N GLU A 60 -1.93 -2.06 1.86
CA GLU A 60 -1.40 -1.11 2.84
C GLU A 60 -0.21 -1.71 3.58
N TYR A 61 0.83 -0.89 3.72
CA TYR A 61 2.07 -1.24 4.36
C TYR A 61 2.47 -0.20 5.38
N GLN A 62 3.16 -0.61 6.42
CA GLN A 62 3.79 0.28 7.39
C GLN A 62 5.28 0.00 7.43
N VAL A 63 6.07 1.04 7.20
CA VAL A 63 7.52 0.98 7.25
C VAL A 63 8.01 1.69 8.50
N ASN A 64 8.65 0.96 9.42
CA ASN A 64 9.26 1.56 10.60
C ASN A 64 10.63 2.20 10.25
N PRO A 65 11.17 3.10 11.08
CA PRO A 65 12.46 3.77 10.87
C PRO A 65 13.62 2.82 10.53
N ASP A 66 13.57 1.57 11.00
CA ASP A 66 14.56 0.51 10.74
C ASP A 66 14.37 -0.20 9.38
N GLY A 67 13.37 0.20 8.57
CA GLY A 67 13.06 -0.42 7.29
C GLY A 67 12.26 -1.73 7.37
N ILE A 68 11.75 -2.06 8.55
CA ILE A 68 10.85 -3.21 8.76
C ILE A 68 9.48 -2.87 8.16
N VAL A 69 8.94 -3.79 7.36
CA VAL A 69 7.67 -3.63 6.65
C VAL A 69 6.62 -4.54 7.28
N PHE A 70 5.49 -3.97 7.70
CA PHE A 70 4.30 -4.68 8.13
C PHE A 70 3.22 -4.48 7.06
N SER A 71 2.64 -5.56 6.55
CA SER A 71 1.50 -5.47 5.62
C SER A 71 0.19 -5.54 6.38
N TRP A 72 -0.68 -4.57 6.17
CA TRP A 72 -2.05 -4.55 6.65
C TRP A 72 -2.96 -4.84 5.46
N GLY A 73 -3.59 -6.03 5.43
CA GLY A 73 -4.67 -6.29 4.48
C GLY A 73 -4.71 -7.70 3.91
N ASN A 74 -5.82 -8.38 4.23
CA ASN A 74 -6.61 -9.09 3.24
C ASN A 74 -8.04 -8.54 3.39
N THR A 75 -8.28 -7.32 2.89
CA THR A 75 -9.64 -6.77 2.81
C THR A 75 -10.07 -6.83 1.34
N PRO A 76 -10.95 -7.76 0.95
CA PRO A 76 -11.47 -7.78 -0.42
C PRO A 76 -12.22 -6.47 -0.67
N VAL A 77 -11.82 -5.76 -1.72
CA VAL A 77 -12.55 -4.61 -2.24
C VAL A 77 -13.91 -5.14 -2.72
N ILE A 78 -14.99 -4.76 -2.04
CA ILE A 78 -16.34 -4.98 -2.57
C ILE A 78 -16.45 -4.07 -3.80
N ASP A 79 -16.31 -4.65 -4.99
CA ASP A 79 -16.53 -3.96 -6.25
C ASP A 79 -17.98 -3.42 -6.31
N ASP A 80 -18.18 -2.22 -6.86
CA ASP A 80 -19.51 -1.59 -6.96
C ASP A 80 -20.50 -2.46 -7.79
N ARG A 81 -20.00 -3.31 -8.70
CA ARG A 81 -20.80 -4.34 -9.40
C ARG A 81 -21.25 -5.45 -8.45
N SER A 82 -20.51 -5.72 -7.36
CA SER A 82 -20.86 -6.68 -6.31
C SER A 82 -21.94 -6.16 -5.36
N LEU A 83 -22.14 -4.83 -5.26
CA LEU A 83 -23.24 -4.21 -4.51
C LEU A 83 -24.55 -4.17 -5.31
N LYS A 84 -24.49 -4.16 -6.65
CA LYS A 84 -25.67 -4.09 -7.53
C LYS A 84 -26.42 -5.42 -7.71
N HIS A 85 -25.97 -6.50 -7.08
CA HIS A 85 -26.63 -7.82 -7.10
C HIS A 85 -27.13 -8.25 -5.70
N ARG A 86 -27.85 -7.37 -4.99
CA ARG A 86 -28.67 -7.80 -3.85
C ARG A 86 -30.04 -7.09 -3.84
N PHE A 87 -31.02 -7.85 -4.33
CA PHE A 87 -32.49 -7.69 -4.26
C PHE A 87 -33.14 -6.61 -5.12
#